data_AF-A0AAU8H708-F1
#
_entry.id   AF-A0AAU8H708-F1
#
_cell.length_a   1.000
_cell.length_b   1.000
_cell.length_c   1.000
_cell.angle_alpha   90.00
_cell.angle_beta   90.00
_cell.angle_gamma   90.00
#
_symmetry.space_group_name_H-M   'P 1'
#
loop_
_entity.id
_entity.type
_entity.pdbx_description
1 polymer ?
#
loop_
_entity_poly.entity_id
_entity_poly.type
_entity_poly.pdbx_seq_one_letter_code
_entity_poly.pdbx_strand_id
1 'polypeptide(L)'
;MIELIISIKLKMDSGFHENLLKNRKLLIACPKLDDAGLCIEKLAEVFRLNDIKSITVLRMIVPCCGGLNWIVKEAIKRAQVEIPMEEKIVDIEGVLRISK
;
A
#
# COMPACT_ATOMS: atom_id res chain seq x y z
N MET A 1 15.66 -0.41 -7.31
CA MET A 1 15.62 -0.34 -5.84
C MET A 1 14.67 0.76 -5.35
N ILE A 2 13.36 0.52 -5.42
CA ILE A 2 12.28 1.46 -5.06
C ILE A 2 11.59 0.98 -3.78
N GLU A 3 11.32 1.86 -2.83
CA GLU A 3 10.41 1.58 -1.72
C GLU A 3 9.02 2.13 -2.03
N LEU A 4 7.97 1.33 -1.82
CA LEU A 4 6.62 1.68 -2.25
C LEU A 4 5.67 1.75 -1.06
N ILE A 5 4.85 2.80 -0.99
CA ILE A 5 3.72 2.91 -0.06
C ILE A 5 2.45 2.81 -0.88
N ILE A 6 1.55 1.91 -0.48
CA ILE A 6 0.22 1.79 -1.07
C ILE A 6 -0.78 2.19 0.01
N SER A 7 -1.49 3.29 -0.21
CA SER A 7 -2.40 3.87 0.77
C SER A 7 -3.81 4.01 0.21
N ILE A 8 -4.79 3.97 1.10
CA ILE A 8 -6.13 4.49 0.80
C ILE A 8 -6.05 6.02 0.80
N LYS A 9 -6.99 6.71 0.17
CA LYS A 9 -7.04 8.18 0.18
C LYS A 9 -7.22 8.67 1.62
N LEU A 10 -6.11 9.05 2.26
CA LEU A 10 -6.06 9.61 3.61
C LEU A 10 -5.90 11.12 3.51
N LYS A 11 -6.53 11.85 4.43
CA LYS A 11 -6.24 13.27 4.65
C LYS A 11 -4.97 13.32 5.50
N MET A 12 -3.83 13.51 4.85
CA MET A 12 -2.50 13.52 5.47
C MET A 12 -2.07 14.97 5.74
N ASP A 13 -1.41 15.22 6.86
CA ASP A 13 -0.81 16.51 7.21
C ASP A 13 0.65 16.61 6.74
N SER A 14 1.29 17.77 6.95
CA SER A 14 2.66 18.05 6.49
C SER A 14 3.72 17.16 7.13
N GLY A 15 3.57 16.81 8.41
CA GLY A 15 4.52 15.94 9.14
C GLY A 15 4.47 14.48 8.70
N PHE A 16 3.30 14.01 8.24
CA PHE A 16 3.14 12.68 7.69
C PHE A 16 3.95 12.46 6.39
N HIS A 17 3.89 13.43 5.48
CA HIS A 17 4.53 13.32 4.16
C HIS A 17 6.06 13.19 4.27
N GLU A 18 6.70 13.96 5.16
CA GLU A 18 8.15 13.92 5.32
C GLU A 18 8.65 12.61 5.92
N ASN A 19 7.92 12.04 6.89
CA ASN A 19 8.37 10.83 7.60
C ASN A 19 8.08 9.54 6.83
N LEU A 20 6.95 9.46 6.10
CA LEU A 20 6.61 8.25 5.34
C LEU A 20 7.10 8.27 3.89
N LEU A 21 7.06 9.40 3.20
CA LEU A 21 7.31 9.43 1.75
C LEU A 21 8.77 9.69 1.38
N LYS A 22 9.64 10.02 2.34
CA LYS A 22 11.05 10.29 2.06
C LYS A 22 11.71 9.07 1.41
N ASN A 23 12.16 9.25 0.17
CA ASN A 23 12.73 8.21 -0.70
C ASN A 23 11.79 7.05 -1.07
N ARG A 24 10.48 7.20 -0.81
CA ARG A 24 9.46 6.21 -1.16
C ARG A 24 8.54 6.75 -2.25
N LYS A 25 7.96 5.86 -3.04
CA LYS A 25 6.92 6.19 -4.02
C LYS A 25 5.55 5.89 -3.41
N LEU A 26 4.59 6.79 -3.61
CA LEU A 26 3.21 6.62 -3.13
C LEU A 26 2.31 6.18 -4.27
N LEU A 27 1.55 5.11 -4.04
CA LEU A 27 0.39 4.72 -4.84
C LEU A 27 -0.86 4.81 -3.97
N ILE A 28 -1.96 5.23 -4.58
CA ILE A 28 -3.25 5.35 -3.90
C ILE A 28 -4.22 4.37 -4.54
N ALA A 29 -4.87 3.55 -3.72
CA ALA A 29 -5.91 2.61 -4.14
C ALA A 29 -6.97 2.46 -3.04
N CYS A 30 -8.24 2.34 -3.42
CA CYS A 30 -9.38 2.20 -2.54
C CYS A 30 -10.07 0.85 -2.78
N PRO A 31 -9.95 -0.12 -1.87
CA PRO A 31 -10.54 -1.46 -2.04
C PRO A 31 -12.09 -1.47 -2.09
N LYS A 32 -12.74 -0.35 -1.74
CA LYS A 32 -14.20 -0.19 -1.81
C LYS A 32 -14.69 0.39 -3.13
N LEU A 33 -13.90 1.28 -3.75
CA LEU A 33 -14.33 2.10 -4.88
C LEU A 33 -13.67 1.69 -6.19
N ASP A 34 -12.46 1.11 -6.11
CA ASP A 34 -11.73 0.66 -7.29
C ASP A 34 -12.03 -0.81 -7.60
N ASP A 35 -11.95 -1.17 -8.89
CA ASP A 35 -12.04 -2.56 -9.32
C ASP A 35 -10.80 -3.34 -8.85
N ALA A 36 -11.03 -4.34 -7.99
CA ALA A 36 -9.96 -5.11 -7.39
C ALA A 36 -9.12 -5.87 -8.44
N GLY A 37 -9.75 -6.43 -9.48
CA GLY A 37 -9.06 -7.18 -10.52
C GLY A 37 -8.12 -6.28 -11.32
N LEU A 38 -8.61 -5.12 -11.76
CA LEU A 38 -7.82 -4.13 -12.48
C LEU A 38 -6.68 -3.57 -11.62
N CYS A 39 -6.93 -3.34 -10.32
CA CYS A 39 -5.88 -2.93 -9.38
C CYS A 39 -4.78 -4.00 -9.27
N ILE A 40 -5.17 -5.28 -9.12
CA ILE A 40 -4.22 -6.39 -9.05
C ILE A 40 -3.37 -6.45 -10.31
N GLU A 41 -3.97 -6.34 -11.50
CA GLU A 41 -3.24 -6.40 -12.77
C GLU A 41 -2.25 -5.24 -12.93
N LYS A 42 -2.69 -4.00 -12.67
CA LYS A 42 -1.81 -2.82 -12.75
C LYS A 42 -0.67 -2.88 -11.74
N LEU A 43 -0.95 -3.28 -10.51
CA LEU A 43 0.09 -3.44 -9.49
C LEU A 43 1.07 -4.55 -9.86
N ALA A 44 0.59 -5.68 -10.39
CA ALA A 44 1.44 -6.78 -10.83
C ALA A 44 2.36 -6.37 -11.99
N GLU A 45 1.87 -5.51 -12.90
CA GLU A 45 2.70 -4.91 -13.95
C GLU A 45 3.77 -3.98 -13.37
N VAL A 46 3.39 -3.08 -12.44
CA VAL A 46 4.33 -2.20 -11.75
C VAL A 46 5.42 -3.00 -11.03
N PHE A 47 5.06 -4.07 -10.33
CA PHE A 47 6.01 -4.92 -9.60
C PHE A 47 6.96 -5.70 -10.51
N ARG A 48 6.52 -6.10 -11.71
CA ARG A 48 7.40 -6.77 -12.70
C ARG A 48 8.35 -5.81 -13.39
N LEU A 49 7.88 -4.62 -13.72
CA LEU A 49 8.65 -3.63 -14.47
C LEU A 49 9.65 -2.86 -13.61
N ASN A 50 9.56 -2.98 -12.29
CA ASN A 50 10.38 -2.20 -11.36
C ASN A 50 11.01 -3.11 -10.30
N ASP A 51 12.26 -2.83 -9.98
CA ASP A 51 12.97 -3.46 -8.86
C ASP A 51 12.54 -2.82 -7.52
N ILE A 52 11.43 -3.33 -6.96
CA ILE A 52 10.84 -2.91 -5.69
C ILE A 52 11.52 -3.64 -4.53
N LYS A 53 12.09 -2.89 -3.59
CA LYS A 53 12.77 -3.41 -2.39
C LYS A 53 11.82 -3.88 -1.30
N SER A 54 10.76 -3.11 -1.08
CA SER A 54 9.80 -3.32 0.00
C SER A 54 8.51 -2.57 -0.30
N ILE A 55 7.40 -3.11 0.20
CA ILE A 55 6.09 -2.49 0.12
C ILE A 55 5.55 -2.27 1.54
N THR A 56 5.12 -1.05 1.83
CA THR A 56 4.33 -0.74 3.02
C THR A 56 2.89 -0.49 2.59
N VAL A 57 1.97 -1.33 3.04
CA VAL A 57 0.53 -1.07 2.89
C VAL A 57 0.07 -0.25 4.07
N LEU A 58 -0.35 0.98 3.80
CA LEU A 58 -0.88 1.89 4.79
C LEU A 58 -2.41 1.96 4.66
N ARG A 59 -3.12 1.66 5.73
CA ARG A 59 -4.58 1.74 5.71
C ARG A 59 -5.14 2.27 7.01
N MET A 60 -6.37 2.78 6.98
CA MET A 60 -7.08 3.09 8.22
C MET A 60 -7.69 1.83 8.85
N ILE A 61 -8.04 1.94 10.14
CA ILE A 61 -8.77 0.91 10.90
C ILE A 61 -10.23 0.69 10.43
N VAL A 62 -10.69 1.42 9.41
CA VAL A 62 -12.03 1.24 8.84
C VAL A 62 -12.12 -0.13 8.14
N PRO A 63 -13.16 -0.95 8.37
CA PRO A 63 -13.19 -2.35 7.92
C PRO A 63 -13.11 -2.52 6.39
N CYS A 64 -13.66 -1.57 5.62
CA CYS A 64 -13.56 -1.61 4.16
C CYS A 64 -12.12 -1.52 3.64
N CYS A 65 -11.19 -1.03 4.45
CA CYS A 65 -9.80 -0.81 4.08
C CYS A 65 -8.94 -2.08 4.09
N GLY A 66 -9.41 -3.16 4.73
CA GLY A 66 -8.67 -4.42 4.83
C GLY A 66 -8.41 -5.11 3.49
N GLY A 67 -9.27 -4.89 2.50
CA GLY A 67 -9.13 -5.46 1.15
C GLY A 67 -7.85 -5.01 0.43
N LEU A 68 -7.25 -3.88 0.81
CA LEU A 68 -6.04 -3.39 0.16
C LEU A 68 -4.84 -4.32 0.40
N ASN A 69 -4.71 -4.87 1.60
CA ASN A 69 -3.66 -5.83 1.93
C ASN A 69 -3.76 -7.09 1.06
N TRP A 70 -4.99 -7.59 0.85
CA TRP A 70 -5.24 -8.72 -0.03
C TRP A 70 -4.92 -8.40 -1.50
N ILE A 71 -5.36 -7.25 -2.02
CA ILE A 71 -5.07 -6.79 -3.39
C ILE A 71 -3.55 -6.77 -3.64
N VAL A 72 -2.77 -6.20 -2.72
CA VAL A 72 -1.31 -6.09 -2.87
C VAL A 72 -0.65 -7.47 -2.82
N LYS A 73 -1.06 -8.35 -1.90
CA LYS A 73 -0.55 -9.73 -1.84
C LYS A 73 -0.84 -10.50 -3.13
N GLU A 74 -2.03 -10.34 -3.68
CA GLU A 74 -2.40 -11.04 -4.91
C GLU A 74 -1.66 -10.47 -6.13
N ALA A 75 -1.41 -9.17 -6.16
CA ALA A 75 -0.56 -8.54 -7.17
C ALA A 75 0.90 -9.03 -7.10
N ILE A 76 1.49 -9.20 -5.91
CA ILE A 76 2.84 -9.78 -5.73
C ILE A 76 2.89 -11.21 -6.30
N LYS A 77 1.91 -12.05 -5.94
CA LYS A 77 1.81 -13.42 -6.47
C LYS A 77 1.68 -13.44 -7.99
N ARG A 78 0.79 -12.59 -8.54
CA ARG A 78 0.55 -12.51 -9.98
C ARG A 78 1.74 -11.94 -10.75
N ALA A 79 2.54 -11.08 -10.12
CA ALA A 79 3.81 -10.61 -10.67
C ALA A 79 4.92 -11.68 -10.61
N GLN A 80 4.74 -12.75 -9.82
CA GLN A 80 5.74 -13.81 -9.62
C GLN A 80 7.07 -13.27 -9.08
N VAL A 81 7.01 -12.30 -8.17
CA VAL A 81 8.17 -11.68 -7.52
C VAL A 81 8.08 -11.89 -6.01
N GLU A 82 9.23 -11.82 -5.34
CA GLU A 82 9.31 -11.87 -3.89
C GLU A 82 9.66 -10.48 -3.35
N ILE A 83 8.70 -9.81 -2.73
CA ILE A 83 8.86 -8.46 -2.18
C ILE A 83 8.44 -8.48 -0.70
N PRO A 84 9.34 -8.10 0.23
CA PRO A 84 8.98 -7.91 1.63
C PRO A 84 7.84 -6.90 1.77
N MET A 85 6.80 -7.27 2.51
CA MET A 85 5.61 -6.45 2.72
C MET A 85 5.31 -6.28 4.20
N GLU A 86 5.03 -5.04 4.62
CA GLU A 86 4.52 -4.70 5.96
C GLU A 86 3.17 -3.98 5.87
N GLU A 87 2.31 -4.17 6.88
CA GLU A 87 1.06 -3.42 7.02
C GLU A 87 1.14 -2.43 8.18
N LYS A 88 0.81 -1.16 7.91
CA LYS A 88 0.66 -0.11 8.91
C LYS A 88 -0.77 0.37 8.93
N ILE A 89 -1.35 0.44 10.13
CA ILE A 89 -2.74 0.81 10.35
C ILE A 89 -2.78 2.16 11.05
N VAL A 90 -3.44 3.13 10.43
CA VAL A 90 -3.77 4.41 11.05
C VAL A 90 -5.10 4.26 11.78
N ASP A 91 -5.14 4.53 13.08
CA ASP A 91 -6.39 4.51 13.83
C ASP A 91 -7.25 5.77 13.58
N ILE A 92 -8.41 5.84 14.22
CA ILE A 92 -9.34 6.96 14.06
C ILE A 92 -8.81 8.28 14.64
N GLU A 93 -7.79 8.22 15.50
CA GLU A 93 -7.13 9.38 16.10
C GLU A 93 -5.97 9.88 15.23
N GLY A 94 -5.69 9.22 14.10
CA GLY A 94 -4.59 9.55 13.20
C GLY A 94 -3.24 8.97 13.67
N VAL A 95 -3.24 8.07 14.65
CA VAL A 95 -2.02 7.46 15.18
C VAL A 95 -1.66 6.22 14.37
N LEU A 96 -0.38 6.11 14.02
CA LEU A 96 0.14 5.04 13.19
C LEU A 96 0.54 3.84 14.05
N ARG A 97 -0.05 2.68 13.79
CA ARG A 97 0.21 1.41 14.47
C ARG A 97 0.77 0.40 13.49
N ILE A 98 1.76 -0.37 13.93
CA ILE A 98 2.30 -1.48 13.12
C ILE A 98 1.38 -2.68 13.33
N SER A 99 0.83 -3.22 12.24
CA SER A 99 0.13 -4.50 12.32
C SER A 99 1.20 -5.60 12.28
N LYS A 100 1.29 -6.39 13.35
CA LYS A 100 2.09 -7.62 13.38
C LYS A 100 1.45 -8.69 12.50
#